data_AF-A0A8S2GAR5-F1
#
_entry.id   AF-A0A8S2GAR5-F1
#
_cell.length_a   1.000
_cell.length_b   1.000
_cell.length_c   1.000
_cell.angle_alpha   90.00
_cell.angle_beta   90.00
_cell.angle_gamma   90.00
#
_symmetry.space_group_name_H-M   'P 1'
#
loop_
_entity.id
_entity.type
_entity.pdbx_description
1 polymer ?
#
loop_
_entity_poly.entity_id
_entity_poly.type
_entity_poly.pdbx_seq_one_letter_code
_entity_poly.pdbx_strand_id
1 'polypeptide(L)'
;MDVDSVTVPADIELLLRSYPSLQYVPDKNRVKCTWTEHEMPARLSSIENYVKGKKYQQFLKKKLDNDYLGKYKMFLEPSHKKDHERQLFCKLTWRHLNKEPHHILRHLQGKRFQRALTLCM
;
A
#
# COMPACT_ATOMS: atom_id res chain seq x y z
N MET A 1 32.10 -14.96 -14.65
CA MET A 1 31.16 -15.36 -13.59
C MET A 1 31.53 -14.60 -12.34
N ASP A 2 30.74 -13.79 -11.67
CA ASP A 2 29.47 -13.09 -11.90
C ASP A 2 29.37 -12.05 -10.75
N VAL A 3 28.40 -11.14 -10.84
CA VAL A 3 27.88 -10.21 -9.81
C VAL A 3 28.36 -8.76 -9.92
N ASP A 4 27.80 -8.09 -10.93
CA ASP A 4 27.41 -6.68 -10.85
C ASP A 4 26.66 -6.42 -9.54
N SER A 5 27.34 -5.78 -8.61
CA SER A 5 26.77 -5.32 -7.36
C SER A 5 25.85 -4.14 -7.65
N VAL A 6 24.59 -4.44 -7.98
CA VAL A 6 23.50 -3.46 -8.03
C VAL A 6 23.31 -2.91 -6.62
N THR A 7 23.94 -1.77 -6.33
CA THR A 7 23.82 -1.06 -5.06
C THR A 7 22.45 -0.39 -4.97
N VAL A 8 21.42 -1.16 -4.66
CA VAL A 8 20.13 -0.59 -4.25
C VAL A 8 20.38 0.11 -2.92
N PRO A 9 20.15 1.44 -2.82
CA PRO A 9 20.31 2.15 -1.55
C PRO A 9 19.35 1.53 -0.52
N ALA A 10 19.86 1.23 0.69
CA ALA A 10 19.10 0.55 1.74
C ALA A 10 17.75 1.23 2.04
N ASP A 11 17.72 2.56 1.97
CA ASP A 11 16.50 3.35 2.17
C ASP A 11 15.44 3.09 1.10
N ILE A 12 15.85 2.91 -0.16
CA ILE A 12 14.94 2.59 -1.26
C ILE A 12 14.40 1.17 -1.08
N GLU A 13 15.23 0.22 -0.67
CA GLU A 13 14.78 -1.15 -0.40
C GLU A 13 13.71 -1.19 0.71
N LEU A 14 13.92 -0.44 1.81
CA LEU A 14 12.94 -0.31 2.89
C LEU A 14 11.61 0.28 2.40
N LEU A 15 11.69 1.26 1.49
CA LEU A 15 10.51 1.91 0.93
C LEU A 15 9.75 0.96 -0.01
N LEU A 16 10.47 0.21 -0.85
CA LEU A 16 9.87 -0.82 -1.71
C LEU A 16 9.19 -1.92 -0.89
N ARG A 17 9.76 -2.32 0.26
CA ARG A 17 9.09 -3.26 1.20
C ARG A 17 7.79 -2.70 1.78
N SER A 18 7.69 -1.39 1.92
CA SER A 18 6.48 -0.73 2.43
C SER A 18 5.39 -0.59 1.37
N TYR A 19 5.76 -0.56 0.09
CA TYR A 19 4.85 -0.37 -1.04
C TYR A 19 4.95 -1.53 -2.04
N PRO A 20 4.12 -2.59 -1.92
CA PRO A 20 4.17 -3.77 -2.80
C PRO A 20 3.86 -3.46 -4.28
N SER A 21 3.38 -2.25 -4.58
CA SER A 21 3.15 -1.78 -5.94
C SER A 21 4.40 -1.29 -6.66
N LEU A 22 5.47 -1.00 -5.92
CA LEU A 22 6.70 -0.44 -6.46
C LEU A 22 7.72 -1.55 -6.64
N GLN A 23 8.35 -1.58 -7.81
CA GLN A 23 9.36 -2.56 -8.17
C GLN A 23 10.59 -1.85 -8.70
N TYR A 24 11.77 -2.23 -8.20
CA TYR A 24 13.03 -1.70 -8.70
C TYR A 24 13.40 -2.36 -10.01
N VAL A 25 13.85 -1.56 -10.98
CA VAL A 25 14.32 -1.98 -12.30
C VAL A 25 15.82 -1.71 -12.36
N PRO A 26 16.66 -2.75 -12.22
CA PRO A 26 18.11 -2.61 -12.13
C PRO A 26 18.73 -2.08 -13.44
N ASP A 27 18.18 -2.46 -14.60
CA ASP A 27 18.70 -2.08 -15.92
C ASP A 27 18.78 -0.56 -16.17
N LYS A 28 17.95 0.23 -15.48
CA LYS A 28 17.84 1.69 -15.72
C LYS A 28 17.99 2.52 -14.44
N ASN A 29 18.31 1.91 -13.30
CA ASN A 29 18.31 2.56 -11.99
C ASN A 29 16.99 3.33 -11.72
N ARG A 30 15.87 2.67 -11.95
CA ARG A 30 14.51 3.24 -11.89
C ARG A 30 13.59 2.39 -11.03
N VAL A 31 12.53 3.01 -10.51
CA VAL A 31 11.43 2.32 -9.83
C VAL A 31 10.20 2.40 -10.71
N LYS A 32 9.61 1.24 -11.02
CA LYS A 32 8.37 1.11 -11.76
C LYS A 32 7.23 0.81 -10.79
N CYS A 33 6.15 1.57 -10.89
CA CYS A 33 4.90 1.23 -10.22
C CYS A 33 4.11 0.26 -11.09
N THR A 34 3.91 -0.98 -10.64
CA THR A 34 3.14 -2.01 -11.37
C THR A 34 1.67 -1.64 -11.54
N TRP A 35 1.17 -0.75 -10.70
CA TRP A 35 -0.23 -0.33 -10.71
C TRP A 35 -0.55 0.73 -11.76
N THR A 36 0.33 1.71 -11.94
CA THR A 36 0.09 2.79 -12.93
C THR A 36 1.06 2.73 -14.10
N GLU A 37 1.87 1.68 -14.16
CA GLU A 37 2.98 1.47 -15.10
C GLU A 37 3.96 2.65 -15.18
N HIS A 38 4.00 3.50 -14.14
CA HIS A 38 4.79 4.71 -14.16
C HIS A 38 6.21 4.43 -13.68
N GLU A 39 7.19 4.87 -14.45
CA GLU A 39 8.60 4.79 -14.11
C GLU A 39 9.10 6.11 -13.54
N MET A 40 9.81 6.04 -12.42
CA MET A 40 10.47 7.18 -11.78
C MET A 40 11.93 6.83 -11.47
N PRO A 41 12.82 7.83 -11.36
CA PRO A 41 14.20 7.57 -10.92
C PRO A 41 14.20 6.95 -9.52
N ALA A 42 15.15 6.04 -9.27
CA ALA A 42 15.33 5.42 -7.96
C ALA A 42 15.97 6.42 -6.97
N ARG A 43 15.19 7.42 -6.57
CA ARG A 43 15.52 8.41 -5.54
C ARG A 43 14.39 8.47 -4.55
N LEU A 44 14.72 8.46 -3.25
CA LEU A 44 13.72 8.54 -2.17
C LEU A 44 12.73 9.69 -2.39
N SER A 45 13.24 10.89 -2.67
CA SER A 45 12.42 12.08 -2.90
C SER A 45 11.45 11.91 -4.06
N SER A 46 11.89 11.34 -5.18
CA SER A 46 11.03 11.07 -6.33
C SER A 46 9.96 10.03 -6.03
N ILE A 47 10.32 8.97 -5.31
CA ILE A 47 9.38 7.89 -4.95
C ILE A 47 8.35 8.39 -3.95
N GLU A 48 8.77 9.08 -2.89
CA GLU A 48 7.86 9.68 -1.91
C GLU A 48 6.91 10.67 -2.55
N ASN A 49 7.42 11.55 -3.43
CA ASN A 49 6.59 12.52 -4.14
C ASN A 49 5.58 11.84 -5.06
N TYR A 50 5.95 10.74 -5.70
CA TYR A 50 5.04 9.98 -6.53
C TYR A 50 3.95 9.28 -5.71
N VAL A 51 4.31 8.63 -4.60
CA VAL A 51 3.36 7.94 -3.70
C VAL A 51 2.41 8.94 -3.02
N LYS A 52 2.91 10.10 -2.62
CA LYS A 52 2.10 11.22 -2.11
C LYS A 52 1.37 11.97 -3.23
N GLY A 53 1.73 11.72 -4.48
CA GLY A 53 1.21 12.41 -5.65
C GLY A 53 -0.23 12.01 -6.01
N LYS A 54 -0.93 12.95 -6.66
CA LYS A 54 -2.33 12.76 -7.07
C LYS A 54 -2.54 11.51 -7.92
N LYS A 55 -1.61 11.18 -8.82
CA LYS A 55 -1.75 10.04 -9.75
C LYS A 55 -1.82 8.70 -9.01
N TYR A 56 -0.91 8.49 -8.05
CA TYR A 56 -0.90 7.27 -7.24
C TYR A 56 -2.10 7.22 -6.29
N GLN A 57 -2.40 8.33 -5.60
CA GLN A 57 -3.55 8.41 -4.71
C GLN A 57 -4.89 8.22 -5.42
N GLN A 58 -5.05 8.74 -6.64
CA GLN A 58 -6.28 8.59 -7.42
C GLN A 58 -6.45 7.16 -7.93
N PHE A 59 -5.36 6.51 -8.33
CA PHE A 59 -5.39 5.08 -8.66
C PHE A 59 -5.75 4.24 -7.43
N LEU A 60 -5.10 4.52 -6.30
CA LEU A 60 -5.39 3.90 -5.00
C LEU A 60 -6.87 4.04 -4.63
N LYS A 61 -7.43 5.24 -4.74
CA LYS A 61 -8.83 5.52 -4.43
C LYS A 61 -9.76 4.74 -5.36
N LYS A 62 -9.52 4.77 -6.67
CA LYS A 62 -10.30 3.99 -7.65
C LYS A 62 -10.24 2.49 -7.38
N LYS A 63 -9.06 1.94 -7.08
CA LYS A 63 -8.88 0.51 -6.78
C LYS A 63 -9.54 0.12 -5.47
N LEU A 64 -9.47 1.02 -4.47
CA LEU A 64 -10.15 0.83 -3.20
C LEU A 64 -11.67 0.81 -3.43
N ASP A 65 -12.22 1.81 -4.12
CA ASP A 65 -13.67 1.92 -4.38
C ASP A 65 -14.21 0.75 -5.24
N ASN A 66 -13.53 0.34 -6.31
CA ASN A 66 -14.05 -0.66 -7.25
C ASN A 66 -13.94 -2.12 -6.77
N ASP A 67 -12.86 -2.50 -6.06
CA ASP A 67 -12.57 -3.93 -5.83
C ASP A 67 -12.46 -4.31 -4.36
N TYR A 68 -11.87 -3.44 -3.53
CA TYR A 68 -11.50 -3.81 -2.16
C TYR A 68 -12.54 -3.35 -1.15
N LEU A 69 -12.99 -2.10 -1.20
CA LEU A 69 -13.99 -1.60 -0.28
C LEU A 69 -15.33 -2.31 -0.50
N GLY A 70 -15.70 -2.67 -1.73
CA GLY A 70 -16.91 -3.43 -2.01
C GLY A 70 -16.93 -4.80 -1.31
N LYS A 71 -15.86 -5.58 -1.45
CA LYS A 71 -15.74 -6.93 -0.86
C LYS A 71 -15.59 -6.91 0.67
N TYR A 72 -14.86 -5.93 1.21
CA TYR A 72 -14.56 -5.86 2.65
C TYR A 72 -15.41 -4.84 3.41
N LYS A 73 -16.37 -4.16 2.75
CA LYS A 73 -17.28 -3.18 3.37
C LYS A 73 -18.01 -3.74 4.57
N MET A 74 -18.35 -5.03 4.51
CA MET A 74 -19.06 -5.72 5.57
C MET A 74 -18.23 -5.81 6.87
N PHE A 75 -16.90 -5.77 6.76
CA PHE A 75 -15.97 -5.85 7.89
C PHE A 75 -15.35 -4.50 8.27
N LEU A 76 -15.36 -3.52 7.37
CA LEU A 76 -14.81 -2.18 7.58
C LEU A 76 -15.92 -1.16 7.76
N GLU A 77 -16.07 -0.65 8.97
CA GLU A 77 -17.08 0.36 9.32
C GLU A 77 -16.42 1.65 9.82
N PRO A 78 -17.09 2.81 9.77
CA PRO A 78 -16.60 4.00 10.46
C PRO A 78 -16.48 3.75 11.97
N SER A 79 -15.42 4.25 12.59
CA SER A 79 -15.26 4.15 14.03
C SER A 79 -16.26 5.08 14.75
N HIS A 80 -16.91 4.55 15.79
CA HIS A 80 -17.85 5.29 16.64
C HIS A 80 -17.21 5.79 17.95
N LYS A 81 -15.90 5.57 18.15
CA LYS A 81 -15.18 6.01 19.35
C LYS A 81 -14.73 7.47 19.19
N LYS A 82 -14.98 8.32 20.19
CA LYS A 82 -14.65 9.77 20.18
C LYS A 82 -13.18 10.07 19.78
N ASP A 83 -12.22 9.25 20.21
CA ASP A 83 -10.80 9.45 19.86
C ASP A 83 -10.43 9.01 18.44
N HIS A 84 -11.36 8.36 17.72
CA HIS A 84 -11.10 7.67 16.46
C HIS A 84 -12.14 7.95 15.36
N GLU A 85 -12.94 9.01 15.46
CA GLU A 85 -14.02 9.33 14.49
C GLU A 85 -13.52 9.48 13.04
N ARG A 86 -12.25 9.84 12.86
CA ARG A 86 -11.59 9.97 11.55
C ARG A 86 -11.03 8.65 11.02
N GLN A 87 -11.19 7.55 11.74
CA GLN A 87 -10.66 6.23 11.40
C GLN A 87 -11.78 5.26 11.00
N LEU A 88 -11.40 4.17 10.36
CA LEU A 88 -12.23 2.99 10.14
C LEU A 88 -11.94 1.96 11.22
N PHE A 89 -12.95 1.19 11.60
CA PHE A 89 -12.83 0.04 12.48
C PHE A 89 -12.99 -1.24 11.65
N CYS A 90 -12.07 -2.18 11.86
CA CYS A 90 -12.10 -3.50 11.24
C CYS A 90 -12.67 -4.55 12.20
N LYS A 91 -13.83 -5.11 11.89
CA LYS A 91 -14.49 -6.17 12.67
C LYS A 91 -13.72 -7.48 12.70
N LEU A 92 -13.00 -7.82 11.64
CA LEU A 92 -12.22 -9.06 11.58
C LEU A 92 -11.00 -9.03 12.51
N THR A 93 -10.30 -7.90 12.55
CA THR A 93 -9.04 -7.79 13.31
C THR A 93 -9.15 -7.00 14.60
N TRP A 94 -10.32 -6.38 14.85
CA TRP A 94 -10.65 -5.51 15.97
C TRP A 94 -9.70 -4.32 16.11
N ARG A 95 -9.40 -3.65 15.00
CA ARG A 95 -8.44 -2.53 14.97
C ARG A 95 -8.96 -1.31 14.25
N HIS A 96 -8.49 -0.15 14.70
CA HIS A 96 -8.70 1.12 14.05
C HIS A 96 -7.64 1.35 12.96
N LEU A 97 -8.06 1.96 11.86
CA LEU A 97 -7.30 2.15 10.65
C LEU A 97 -7.50 3.58 10.16
N ASN A 98 -6.44 4.24 9.70
CA ASN A 98 -6.60 5.52 9.02
C ASN A 98 -7.42 5.35 7.74
N LYS A 99 -8.23 6.36 7.40
CA LYS A 99 -9.01 6.41 6.14
C LYS A 99 -8.15 6.56 4.88
N GLU A 100 -6.83 6.64 5.04
CA GLU A 100 -5.92 6.76 3.92
C GLU A 100 -5.87 5.45 3.12
N PRO A 101 -6.02 5.50 1.80
CA PRO A 101 -6.18 4.31 0.97
C PRO A 101 -4.95 3.39 1.01
N HIS A 102 -3.75 3.96 1.12
CA HIS A 102 -2.52 3.17 1.27
C HIS A 102 -2.51 2.34 2.56
N HIS A 103 -3.00 2.92 3.65
CA HIS A 103 -3.04 2.30 4.98
C HIS A 103 -4.10 1.18 5.02
N ILE A 104 -5.26 1.44 4.40
CA ILE A 104 -6.32 0.45 4.24
C ILE A 104 -5.84 -0.72 3.39
N LEU A 105 -5.19 -0.49 2.25
CA LEU A 105 -4.69 -1.58 1.41
C LEU A 105 -3.62 -2.42 2.11
N ARG A 106 -2.66 -1.78 2.80
CA ARG A 106 -1.66 -2.51 3.59
C ARG A 106 -2.30 -3.37 4.67
N HIS A 107 -3.38 -2.89 5.29
CA HIS A 107 -4.15 -3.66 6.24
C HIS A 107 -4.82 -4.87 5.60
N LEU A 108 -5.56 -4.66 4.51
CA LEU A 108 -6.31 -5.70 3.79
C LEU A 108 -5.38 -6.79 3.21
N GLN A 109 -4.22 -6.40 2.69
CA GLN A 109 -3.19 -7.32 2.18
C GLN A 109 -2.30 -7.91 3.28
N GLY A 110 -2.47 -7.47 4.52
CA GLY A 110 -1.66 -7.91 5.64
C GLY A 110 -2.01 -9.34 6.07
N LYS A 111 -0.99 -10.12 6.45
CA LYS A 111 -1.12 -11.50 6.91
C LYS A 111 -2.19 -11.69 7.99
N ARG A 112 -2.34 -10.72 8.91
CA ARG A 112 -3.33 -10.80 9.99
C ARG A 112 -4.77 -10.67 9.47
N PHE A 113 -5.02 -9.73 8.55
CA PHE A 113 -6.35 -9.58 7.97
C PHE A 113 -6.71 -10.81 7.15
N GLN A 114 -5.79 -11.29 6.32
CA GLN A 114 -5.99 -12.52 5.54
C GLN A 114 -6.25 -13.74 6.43
N ARG A 115 -5.49 -13.93 7.52
CA ARG A 115 -5.75 -15.00 8.49
C ARG A 115 -7.13 -14.89 9.14
N ALA A 116 -7.52 -13.68 9.56
CA ALA A 116 -8.84 -13.47 10.16
C ALA A 116 -9.97 -13.71 9.15
N LEU A 117 -9.75 -13.36 7.88
CA LEU A 117 -10.68 -13.64 6.80
C LEU A 117 -10.84 -15.16 6.58
N THR A 118 -9.73 -15.91 6.51
CA THR A 118 -9.76 -17.38 6.36
C THR A 118 -10.36 -18.10 7.57
N LEU A 119 -10.24 -17.55 8.78
CA LEU A 119 -10.84 -18.13 9.98
C LEU A 119 -12.35 -17.89 10.10
N CYS A 120 -12.88 -16.92 9.35
CA CYS A 120 -14.27 -16.47 9.44
C CYS A 120 -15.13 -16.91 8.22
N MET A 121 -14.51 -17.53 7.21
CA MET A 121 -15.15 -18.13 6.03
C MET A 121 -15.01 -19.64 6.09
#